data_AF-A0A821LTM5-F1
#
_entry.id   AF-A0A821LTM5-F1
#
_cell.length_a   1.000
_cell.length_b   1.000
_cell.length_c   1.000
_cell.angle_alpha   90.00
_cell.angle_beta   90.00
_cell.angle_gamma   90.00
#
_symmetry.space_group_name_H-M   'P 1'
#
loop_
_entity.id
_entity.type
_entity.pdbx_description
1 polymer ?
#
loop_
_entity_poly.entity_id
_entity_poly.type
_entity_poly.pdbx_seq_one_letter_code
_entity_poly.pdbx_strand_id
1 'polypeptide(L)'
;AALCDTLQVISIGARPTDRIHLKKVLTGRKKKIIQALQWLKKHNVLYQNVDINLNNIAQLPEDDVPECIMSTMEQKLGDEEIQSERVGYVPDPLSDPTEHTTADTIPISNR
;
A
#
# COMPACT_ATOMS: atom_id res chain seq x y z
N ALA A 1 4.62 11.33 14.41
CA ALA A 1 4.04 10.01 14.07
C ALA A 1 4.99 9.35 13.10
N ALA A 2 5.48 8.16 13.44
CA ALA A 2 6.27 7.36 12.51
C ALA A 2 5.32 6.80 11.44
N LEU A 3 5.80 6.65 10.20
CA LEU A 3 5.03 6.11 9.06
C LEU A 3 4.27 4.83 9.42
N CYS A 4 4.87 4.01 10.28
CA CYS A 4 4.41 2.69 10.66
C CYS A 4 3.42 2.68 11.83
N ASP A 5 3.16 3.83 12.44
CA ASP A 5 2.03 3.99 13.37
C ASP A 5 0.71 4.12 12.62
N THR A 6 0.77 4.44 11.32
CA THR A 6 -0.40 4.75 10.47
C THR A 6 -0.63 3.75 9.33
N LEU A 7 0.36 2.92 9.03
CA LEU A 7 0.31 1.98 7.91
C LEU A 7 0.60 0.57 8.40
N GLN A 8 -0.29 -0.36 8.07
CA GLN A 8 -0.11 -1.80 8.23
C GLN A 8 -0.15 -2.45 6.85
N VAL A 9 0.73 -3.42 6.61
CA VAL A 9 0.76 -4.17 5.35
C VAL A 9 0.36 -5.61 5.64
N ILE A 10 -0.73 -6.04 5.00
CA ILE A 10 -1.26 -7.39 5.16
C ILE A 10 -1.09 -8.12 3.83
N SER A 11 -0.38 -9.23 3.86
CA SER A 11 -0.18 -10.12 2.72
C SER A 11 -1.15 -11.28 2.81
N ILE A 12 -1.98 -11.43 1.78
CA ILE A 12 -2.99 -12.48 1.70
C ILE A 12 -2.53 -13.52 0.67
N GLY A 13 -2.44 -14.77 1.10
CA GLY A 13 -2.21 -15.91 0.21
C GLY A 13 -1.07 -16.83 0.64
N ALA A 14 -0.91 -17.91 -0.13
CA ALA A 14 0.00 -19.00 0.21
C ALA A 14 1.49 -18.62 0.10
N ARG A 15 1.83 -17.56 -0.64
CA ARG A 15 3.22 -17.14 -0.84
C ARG A 15 3.53 -15.93 0.05
N PRO A 16 4.54 -16.00 0.93
CA PRO A 16 4.99 -14.85 1.67
C PRO A 16 5.46 -13.76 0.70
N THR A 17 5.07 -12.52 0.97
CA THR A 17 5.60 -11.38 0.22
C THR A 17 7.00 -11.07 0.74
N ASP A 18 7.97 -11.03 -0.17
CA ASP A 18 9.34 -10.64 0.15
C ASP A 18 9.57 -9.14 -0.12
N ARG A 19 10.73 -8.64 0.32
CA ARG A 19 11.14 -7.25 0.09
C ARG A 19 11.20 -6.89 -1.40
N ILE A 20 11.53 -7.85 -2.26
CA ILE A 20 11.65 -7.63 -3.71
C ILE A 20 10.28 -7.28 -4.30
N HIS A 21 9.23 -8.00 -3.88
CA HIS A 21 7.85 -7.71 -4.28
C HIS A 21 7.38 -6.38 -3.69
N LEU A 22 7.63 -6.12 -2.40
CA LEU A 22 7.23 -4.86 -1.75
C LEU A 22 7.91 -3.64 -2.38
N LYS A 23 9.17 -3.74 -2.80
CA LYS A 23 9.87 -2.67 -3.52
C LYS A 23 9.13 -2.25 -4.79
N LYS A 24 8.38 -3.12 -5.46
CA LYS A 24 7.62 -2.71 -6.65
C LYS A 24 6.51 -1.70 -6.33
N VAL A 25 5.96 -1.75 -5.11
CA VAL A 25 4.76 -0.99 -4.72
C VAL A 25 5.08 0.11 -3.71
N LEU A 26 5.90 -0.19 -2.70
CA LEU A 26 6.18 0.66 -1.55
C LEU A 26 7.59 1.27 -1.56
N THR A 27 8.22 1.37 -2.73
CA THR A 27 9.53 2.02 -2.84
C THR A 27 9.46 3.51 -2.50
N GLY A 28 10.23 3.92 -1.49
CA GLY A 28 10.46 5.31 -1.14
C GLY A 28 11.27 6.02 -2.24
N ARG A 29 10.65 6.99 -2.92
CA ARG A 29 11.33 7.86 -3.90
C ARG A 29 11.33 9.30 -3.40
N LYS A 30 12.36 9.68 -2.64
CA LYS A 30 12.49 10.99 -1.97
C LYS A 30 12.15 12.16 -2.89
N LYS A 31 12.72 12.19 -4.09
CA LYS A 31 12.48 13.24 -5.08
C LYS A 31 11.00 13.34 -5.47
N LYS A 32 10.33 12.20 -5.70
CA LYS A 32 8.90 12.19 -6.03
C LYS A 32 8.04 12.62 -4.84
N ILE A 33 8.39 12.21 -3.63
CA ILE A 33 7.69 12.61 -2.40
C ILE A 33 7.75 14.13 -2.23
N ILE A 34 8.95 14.73 -2.33
CA ILE A 34 9.13 16.19 -2.22
C ILE A 34 8.33 16.92 -3.30
N GLN A 35 8.40 16.46 -4.56
CA GLN A 35 7.65 17.06 -5.66
C GLN A 35 6.13 16.96 -5.46
N ALA A 36 5.63 15.82 -4.98
CA ALA A 36 4.21 15.63 -4.70
C ALA A 36 3.72 16.52 -3.54
N LEU A 37 4.50 16.64 -2.46
CA LEU A 37 4.16 17.51 -1.33
C LEU A 37 4.18 19.00 -1.73
N GLN A 38 5.17 19.41 -2.52
CA GLN A 38 5.22 20.77 -3.07
C GLN A 38 4.04 21.03 -4.01
N TRP A 39 3.68 20.07 -4.86
CA TRP A 39 2.51 20.16 -5.73
C TRP A 39 1.22 20.29 -4.90
N LEU A 40 1.05 19.49 -3.85
CA LEU A 40 -0.11 19.54 -2.97
C LEU A 40 -0.24 20.88 -2.27
N LYS A 41 0.86 21.38 -1.70
CA LYS A 41 0.93 22.70 -1.03
C LYS A 41 0.58 23.84 -1.98
N LYS A 42 1.00 23.74 -3.24
CA LYS A 42 0.72 24.75 -4.28
C LYS A 42 -0.76 24.79 -4.70
N HIS A 43 -1.41 23.64 -4.80
CA HIS A 43 -2.75 23.55 -5.39
C HIS A 43 -3.89 23.43 -4.37
N ASN A 44 -3.60 23.05 -3.12
CA ASN A 44 -4.62 22.90 -2.10
C ASN A 44 -4.43 23.94 -0.98
N VAL A 45 -5.39 24.87 -0.87
CA VAL A 45 -5.40 25.96 0.11
C VAL A 45 -5.25 25.46 1.55
N LEU A 46 -5.78 24.27 1.86
CA LEU A 46 -5.71 23.67 3.19
C LEU A 46 -4.27 23.36 3.64
N TYR A 47 -3.34 23.20 2.69
CA TYR A 47 -1.96 22.81 2.95
C TYR A 47 -0.95 23.96 2.76
N GLN A 48 -1.39 25.18 2.42
CA GLN A 48 -0.50 26.31 2.13
C GLN A 48 0.40 26.72 3.31
N ASN A 49 -0.09 26.53 4.55
CA ASN A 49 0.64 26.89 5.77
C ASN A 49 1.34 25.69 6.44
N VAL A 50 1.43 24.55 5.74
CA VAL A 50 2.12 23.36 6.24
C VAL A 50 3.59 23.39 5.85
N ASP A 51 4.47 23.24 6.84
CA ASP A 51 5.91 23.12 6.60
C ASP A 51 6.31 21.67 6.30
N ILE A 52 7.02 21.49 5.18
CA ILE A 52 7.52 20.19 4.76
C ILE A 52 8.81 19.92 5.53
N ASN A 53 8.76 18.95 6.45
CA ASN A 53 9.95 18.52 7.19
C ASN A 53 10.85 17.65 6.30
N LEU A 54 11.89 18.26 5.71
CA LEU A 54 12.85 17.57 4.86
C LEU A 54 13.72 16.56 5.62
N ASN A 55 13.95 16.75 6.93
CA ASN A 55 14.74 15.82 7.73
C ASN A 55 14.03 14.46 7.85
N ASN A 56 12.71 14.45 8.02
CA ASN A 56 11.93 13.22 8.03
C ASN A 56 11.99 12.50 6.67
N ILE A 57 11.95 13.25 5.56
CA ILE A 57 12.05 12.69 4.22
C ILE A 57 13.47 12.14 3.95
N ALA A 58 14.51 12.79 4.49
CA ALA A 58 15.88 12.35 4.35
C ALA A 58 16.14 10.99 5.04
N GLN A 59 15.42 10.70 6.13
CA GLN A 59 15.47 9.43 6.86
C GLN A 59 14.78 8.28 6.13
N LEU A 60 13.91 8.56 5.15
CA LEU A 60 13.33 7.50 4.33
C LEU A 60 14.43 6.81 3.52
N PRO A 61 14.30 5.52 3.21
CA PRO A 61 15.18 4.89 2.24
C PRO A 61 14.99 5.49 0.85
N GLU A 62 16.05 5.43 0.05
CA GLU A 62 16.00 5.73 -1.38
C GLU A 62 15.95 4.43 -2.16
N ASP A 63 14.98 4.31 -3.07
CA ASP A 63 14.75 3.13 -3.91
C ASP A 63 14.58 1.81 -3.12
N ASP A 64 14.07 1.92 -1.88
CA ASP A 64 13.80 0.78 -1.02
C ASP A 64 12.55 0.98 -0.14
N VAL A 65 12.15 -0.10 0.54
CA VAL A 65 11.02 -0.12 1.48
C VAL A 65 11.51 0.27 2.87
N PRO A 66 10.83 1.18 3.59
CA PRO A 66 11.17 1.49 4.98
C PRO A 66 11.14 0.25 5.87
N GLU A 67 12.16 0.07 6.71
CA GLU A 67 12.29 -1.13 7.55
C GLU A 67 11.08 -1.32 8.48
N CYS A 68 10.55 -0.21 9.01
CA CYS A 68 9.38 -0.31 9.88
C CYS A 68 8.14 -0.87 9.17
N ILE A 69 8.01 -0.69 7.84
CA ILE A 69 6.91 -1.27 7.06
C ILE A 69 7.10 -2.78 6.96
N MET A 70 8.34 -3.23 6.78
CA MET A 70 8.66 -4.66 6.83
C MET A 70 8.31 -5.27 8.20
N SER A 71 8.54 -4.53 9.29
CA SER A 71 8.18 -4.97 10.65
C SER A 71 6.68 -5.08 10.89
N THR A 72 5.85 -4.28 10.21
CA THR A 72 4.38 -4.35 10.32
C THR A 72 3.75 -5.42 9.43
N MET A 73 4.56 -6.16 8.67
CA MET A 73 4.05 -7.11 7.69
C MET A 73 3.44 -8.33 8.38
N GLU A 74 2.16 -8.56 8.14
CA GLU A 74 1.45 -9.76 8.57
C GLU A 74 1.11 -10.62 7.34
N GLN A 75 1.28 -11.94 7.47
CA GLN A 75 0.83 -12.90 6.46
C GLN A 75 -0.39 -13.64 6.99
N LYS A 76 -1.49 -13.60 6.24
CA LYS A 76 -2.71 -14.36 6.56
C LYS A 76 -2.95 -15.45 5.54
N LEU A 77 -3.28 -16.65 6.05
CA LEU A 77 -3.61 -17.84 5.25
C LEU A 77 -5.10 -18.13 5.39
N GLY A 78 -5.88 -17.79 4.36
CA GLY A 78 -7.27 -18.22 4.26
C GLY A 78 -8.24 -17.09 3.95
N ASP A 79 -9.34 -17.44 3.27
CA ASP A 79 -10.33 -16.49 2.78
C ASP A 79 -11.21 -15.88 3.88
N GLU A 80 -11.28 -16.53 5.04
CA GLU A 80 -12.17 -16.11 6.13
C GLU A 80 -11.69 -14.83 6.83
N GLU A 81 -10.38 -14.61 6.90
CA GLU A 81 -9.79 -13.39 7.47
C GLU A 81 -9.82 -12.20 6.49
N ILE A 82 -9.90 -12.47 5.18
CA ILE A 82 -10.07 -11.44 4.15
C ILE A 82 -11.38 -10.69 4.35
N GLN A 83 -12.45 -11.41 4.72
CA GLN A 83 -13.76 -10.79 4.90
C GLN A 83 -13.79 -9.84 6.09
N SER A 84 -13.15 -10.22 7.21
CA SER A 84 -13.09 -9.40 8.42
C SER A 84 -12.36 -8.07 8.21
N GLU A 85 -11.29 -8.06 7.40
CA GLU A 85 -10.57 -6.83 7.04
C GLU A 85 -11.35 -5.95 6.04
N ARG A 86 -12.26 -6.55 5.27
CA ARG A 86 -13.07 -5.85 4.28
C ARG A 86 -14.34 -5.21 4.84
N VAL A 87 -14.75 -5.53 6.07
CA VAL A 87 -16.02 -5.07 6.68
C VAL A 87 -16.17 -3.54 6.70
N GLY A 88 -15.08 -2.77 6.57
CA GLY A 88 -15.11 -1.30 6.49
C GLY A 88 -15.01 -0.68 5.10
N TYR A 89 -14.76 -1.46 4.04
CA TYR A 89 -14.64 -0.94 2.68
C TYR A 89 -16.01 -0.91 2.01
N VAL A 90 -16.46 0.28 1.61
CA VAL A 90 -17.65 0.43 0.77
C VAL A 90 -17.29 -0.11 -0.62
N PRO A 91 -18.01 -1.12 -1.14
CA PRO A 91 -17.80 -1.59 -2.50
C PRO A 91 -17.94 -0.42 -3.48
N ASP A 92 -17.09 -0.38 -4.50
CA ASP A 92 -17.21 0.64 -5.54
C ASP A 92 -18.62 0.54 -6.14
N PRO A 93 -19.43 1.62 -6.13
CA PRO A 93 -20.79 1.60 -6.67
C PRO A 93 -20.85 1.29 -8.17
N LEU A 94 -19.71 1.26 -8.86
CA LEU A 94 -19.56 0.83 -10.25
C LEU A 94 -19.19 -0.67 -10.40
N SER A 95 -18.90 -1.36 -9.30
CA SER A 95 -18.69 -2.82 -9.30
C SER A 95 -20.04 -3.52 -9.26
N ASP A 96 -20.47 -4.09 -10.39
CA ASP A 96 -21.69 -4.88 -10.44
C ASP A 96 -21.57 -6.11 -9.52
N PRO A 97 -22.46 -6.31 -8.53
CA PRO A 97 -22.40 -7.43 -7.59
C PRO A 97 -22.78 -8.78 -8.23
N THR A 98 -23.12 -8.81 -9.51
CA THR A 98 -23.57 -10.02 -10.23
C THR A 98 -22.49 -10.78 -10.97
N GLU A 99 -21.21 -10.40 -10.92
CA GLU A 99 -20.13 -11.24 -11.45
C GLU A 99 -19.70 -12.34 -10.44
N HIS A 100 -20.66 -13.19 -10.07
CA HIS A 100 -20.38 -14.55 -9.66
C HIS A 100 -20.43 -15.45 -10.91
N THR A 101 -19.54 -15.23 -11.87
CA THR A 101 -19.36 -16.20 -12.96
C THR A 101 -18.34 -17.24 -12.50
N THR A 102 -18.85 -18.38 -12.07
CA THR A 102 -18.11 -19.61 -11.74
C THR A 102 -17.48 -20.27 -12.99
N ALA A 103 -16.93 -19.51 -13.92
CA ALA A 103 -16.39 -20.06 -15.16
C ALA A 103 -15.37 -19.08 -15.77
N ASP A 104 -14.17 -18.99 -15.20
CA ASP A 104 -12.94 -18.63 -15.92
C ASP A 104 -11.69 -18.88 -15.05
N THR A 105 -11.60 -20.08 -14.45
CA THR A 105 -10.35 -20.53 -13.84
C THR A 105 -9.40 -20.99 -14.95
N ILE A 106 -8.52 -20.10 -15.43
CA ILE A 106 -7.46 -20.46 -16.38
C ILE A 106 -6.35 -21.20 -15.60
N PRO A 107 -6.05 -22.47 -15.90
CA PRO A 107 -5.01 -23.20 -15.19
C PRO A 107 -3.62 -22.68 -15.58
N ILE A 108 -2.79 -22.37 -14.57
CA ILE A 108 -1.40 -22.00 -14.79
C ILE A 108 -0.63 -23.29 -15.12
N SER A 109 -0.32 -23.49 -16.41
CA SER A 109 0.56 -24.56 -16.84
C SER A 109 2.00 -24.23 -16.46
N ASN A 110 2.52 -24.87 -15.41
CA ASN A 110 3.96 -24.86 -15.15
C ASN A 110 4.68 -25.59 -16.30
N ARG A 111 5.60 -24.89 -16.97
CA ARG A 111 6.60 -25.51 -17.84
C ARG A 111 7.96 -25.43 -17.18
#